data_AF-A0A6L8I8B2-F1
#
_entry.id   AF-A0A6L8I8B2-F1
#
_cell.length_a   1.000
_cell.length_b   1.000
_cell.length_c   1.000
_cell.angle_alpha   90.00
_cell.angle_beta   90.00
_cell.angle_gamma   90.00
#
_symmetry.space_group_name_H-M   'P 1'
#
loop_
_entity.id
_entity.type
_entity.pdbx_description
1 polymer ?
#
loop_
_entity_poly.entity_id
_entity_poly.type
_entity_poly.pdbx_seq_one_letter_code
_entity_poly.pdbx_strand_id
1 'polypeptide(L)'
;GLTIVLHSRIDRRVQRILYRINVGNVYVNRYQVGAVVGSQPFGGHGLSGTGPKAGGPHYLSRLFIRPRNPGEVDLPGRSVASGEIKDAIEHLASEPVPVPAERMELIRASLREGFPANMPATAAIDAGALDLPGPTGESNQLELRPKGTILCRGRDAGAILAQAVQALAAGNRVVAVSGTGLQALERLSGSGLPIRVLEGSVECHASLGALPIDAIATAAKPDDSRLELRKALAARDGPIVPLVTELNDPIAFCNERSICIDTTASGGNAALLAESDP
;
A
#
# COMPACT_ATOMS: atom_id res chain seq x y z
N GLY A 1 4.84 8.37 9.85
CA GLY A 1 5.91 9.33 10.20
C GLY A 1 6.27 10.18 8.99
N LEU A 2 6.67 11.44 9.21
CA LEU A 2 6.95 12.41 8.13
C LEU A 2 8.39 12.35 7.63
N THR A 3 9.35 12.89 8.40
CA THR A 3 10.78 12.94 8.03
C THR A 3 11.66 12.22 9.07
N ILE A 4 12.83 11.76 8.64
CA ILE A 4 13.95 11.41 9.53
C ILE A 4 15.29 11.80 8.88
N VAL A 5 16.28 12.16 9.70
CA VAL A 5 17.69 12.26 9.31
C VAL A 5 18.50 11.12 9.92
N LEU A 6 19.38 10.52 9.13
CA LEU A 6 20.42 9.59 9.57
C LEU A 6 21.79 10.17 9.26
N HIS A 7 22.66 10.30 10.28
CA HIS A 7 24.08 10.62 10.08
C HIS A 7 24.93 9.39 10.38
N SER A 8 25.52 8.80 9.35
CA SER A 8 26.36 7.61 9.46
C SER A 8 27.19 7.42 8.20
N ARG A 9 28.47 7.07 8.38
CA ARG A 9 29.37 6.60 7.32
C ARG A 9 29.40 5.07 7.19
N ILE A 10 28.60 4.36 8.00
CA ILE A 10 28.53 2.89 8.01
C ILE A 10 27.27 2.48 7.26
N ASP A 11 27.41 1.98 6.04
CA ASP A 11 26.29 1.59 5.17
C ASP A 11 25.40 0.55 5.82
N ARG A 12 25.99 -0.48 6.43
CA ARG A 12 25.23 -1.53 7.14
C ARG A 12 24.32 -0.95 8.22
N ARG A 13 24.71 0.15 8.87
CA ARG A 13 23.87 0.83 9.88
C ARG A 13 22.73 1.59 9.21
N VAL A 14 23.01 2.34 8.14
CA VAL A 14 21.99 3.06 7.35
C VAL A 14 20.95 2.08 6.83
N GLN A 15 21.38 1.01 6.15
CA GLN A 15 20.52 -0.02 5.59
C GLN A 15 19.67 -0.73 6.65
N ARG A 16 20.25 -1.07 7.81
CA ARG A 16 19.50 -1.66 8.92
C ARG A 16 18.38 -0.75 9.43
N ILE A 17 18.62 0.57 9.48
CA ILE A 17 17.61 1.53 9.92
C ILE A 17 16.55 1.71 8.82
N LEU A 18 16.96 1.92 7.56
CA LEU A 18 16.07 2.02 6.40
C LEU A 18 15.13 0.82 6.28
N TYR A 19 15.61 -0.38 6.58
CA TYR A 19 14.77 -1.58 6.53
C TYR A 19 13.62 -1.57 7.55
N ARG A 20 13.86 -1.00 8.75
CA ARG A 20 12.93 -1.07 9.89
C ARG A 20 12.05 0.16 10.05
N ILE A 21 12.52 1.32 9.60
CA ILE A 21 11.82 2.56 9.86
C ILE A 21 10.64 2.74 8.92
N ASN A 22 9.51 3.16 9.49
CA ASN A 22 8.31 3.51 8.76
C ASN A 22 8.15 5.04 8.72
N VAL A 23 8.68 5.68 7.68
CA VAL A 23 8.67 7.14 7.50
C VAL A 23 8.58 7.47 6.01
N GLY A 24 7.94 8.59 5.67
CA GLY A 24 7.73 9.00 4.28
C GLY A 24 8.98 9.59 3.62
N ASN A 25 9.79 10.37 4.32
CA ASN A 25 11.00 11.00 3.78
C ASN A 25 12.21 10.65 4.66
N VAL A 26 13.23 10.03 4.06
CA VAL A 26 14.50 9.71 4.71
C VAL A 26 15.60 10.54 4.10
N TYR A 27 16.40 11.15 4.96
CA TYR A 27 17.56 11.94 4.59
C TYR A 27 18.80 11.32 5.22
N VAL A 28 19.82 11.01 4.42
CA VAL A 28 21.07 10.42 4.91
C VAL A 28 22.21 11.40 4.67
N ASN A 29 22.93 11.71 5.76
CA ASN A 29 24.05 12.64 5.80
C ASN A 29 23.75 14.06 5.28
N ARG A 30 22.50 14.51 5.38
CA ARG A 30 22.02 15.83 4.94
C ARG A 30 20.90 16.36 5.84
N TYR A 31 20.54 17.64 5.68
CA TYR A 31 19.40 18.24 6.38
C TYR A 31 18.04 17.68 5.89
N GLN A 32 17.03 17.67 6.77
CA GLN A 32 15.67 17.15 6.47
C GLN A 32 14.66 18.15 5.89
N VAL A 33 15.08 19.38 5.64
CA VAL A 33 14.21 20.46 5.16
C VAL A 33 14.45 20.76 3.68
N GLY A 34 13.51 21.45 3.04
CA GLY A 34 13.66 21.89 1.66
C GLY A 34 13.53 20.77 0.62
N ALA A 35 12.56 19.87 0.81
CA ALA A 35 12.26 18.84 -0.18
C ALA A 35 11.92 19.46 -1.55
N VAL A 36 12.62 19.04 -2.59
CA VAL A 36 12.50 19.54 -3.95
C VAL A 36 11.45 18.74 -4.70
N VAL A 37 10.52 19.43 -5.35
CA VAL A 37 9.46 18.82 -6.18
C VAL A 37 10.09 17.97 -7.29
N GLY A 38 9.58 16.75 -7.49
CA GLY A 38 10.09 15.82 -8.50
C GLY A 38 11.35 15.06 -8.10
N SER A 39 12.13 15.55 -7.13
CA SER A 39 13.36 14.89 -6.65
C SER A 39 13.15 14.21 -5.29
N GLN A 40 12.50 14.90 -4.35
CA GLN A 40 12.12 14.33 -3.05
C GLN A 40 10.62 14.52 -2.81
N PRO A 41 9.75 13.76 -3.51
CA PRO A 41 8.31 13.75 -3.24
C PRO A 41 8.02 13.73 -1.74
N PHE A 42 7.20 14.68 -1.29
CA PHE A 42 7.08 14.99 0.12
C PHE A 42 5.72 14.58 0.68
N GLY A 43 5.75 13.94 1.84
CA GLY A 43 4.56 13.47 2.53
C GLY A 43 4.86 12.26 3.39
N GLY A 44 4.19 12.18 4.53
CA GLY A 44 4.29 11.06 5.46
C GLY A 44 3.13 10.09 5.32
N HIS A 45 3.08 9.16 6.25
CA HIS A 45 1.97 8.24 6.47
C HIS A 45 1.61 8.18 7.96
N GLY A 46 0.52 7.48 8.29
CA GLY A 46 0.01 7.43 9.65
C GLY A 46 -0.59 8.80 10.05
N LEU A 47 -0.22 9.30 11.23
CA LEU A 47 -0.63 10.65 11.69
C LEU A 47 -0.09 11.79 10.81
N SER A 48 0.87 11.51 9.93
CA SER A 48 1.51 12.52 9.10
C SER A 48 0.84 12.72 7.73
N GLY A 49 -0.18 11.92 7.38
CA GLY A 49 -0.91 12.05 6.12
C GLY A 49 -1.35 10.72 5.52
N THR A 50 -2.17 10.79 4.47
CA THR A 50 -2.71 9.64 3.75
C THR A 50 -1.93 9.30 2.48
N GLY A 51 -1.16 10.25 1.96
CA GLY A 51 -0.64 10.25 0.59
C GLY A 51 -1.77 10.41 -0.46
N PRO A 52 -1.42 10.35 -1.76
CA PRO A 52 -0.05 10.27 -2.31
C PRO A 52 0.81 11.49 -2.00
N LYS A 53 2.13 11.40 -2.20
CA LYS A 53 3.08 12.47 -1.92
C LYS A 53 2.90 13.65 -2.86
N ALA A 54 2.93 14.86 -2.30
CA ALA A 54 2.99 16.08 -3.10
C ALA A 54 4.32 16.15 -3.86
N GLY A 55 4.26 16.63 -5.10
CA GLY A 55 5.42 16.67 -5.99
C GLY A 55 5.94 15.30 -6.44
N GLY A 56 5.18 14.22 -6.19
CA GLY A 56 5.43 12.87 -6.68
C GLY A 56 4.60 12.52 -7.92
N PRO A 57 4.95 11.43 -8.62
CA PRO A 57 4.31 11.05 -9.88
C PRO A 57 2.83 10.66 -9.71
N HIS A 58 2.43 10.24 -8.50
CA HIS A 58 1.09 9.70 -8.25
C HIS A 58 0.07 10.75 -7.79
N TYR A 59 0.51 11.96 -7.46
CA TYR A 59 -0.35 12.98 -6.84
C TYR A 59 -1.53 13.39 -7.72
N LEU A 60 -1.26 13.69 -9.00
CA LEU A 60 -2.30 14.16 -9.92
C LEU A 60 -3.35 13.09 -10.19
N SER A 61 -2.94 11.81 -10.26
CA SER A 61 -3.84 10.69 -10.51
C SER A 61 -4.98 10.59 -9.48
N ARG A 62 -4.74 11.09 -8.25
CA ARG A 62 -5.73 11.12 -7.17
C ARG A 62 -6.82 12.19 -7.37
N LEU A 63 -6.57 13.19 -8.21
CA LEU A 63 -7.49 14.29 -8.49
C LEU A 63 -8.44 14.01 -9.67
N PHE A 64 -8.29 12.86 -10.33
CA PHE A 64 -9.19 12.43 -11.40
C PHE A 64 -10.25 11.46 -10.90
N ILE A 65 -11.47 11.60 -11.44
CA ILE A 65 -12.52 10.60 -11.27
C ILE A 65 -12.29 9.51 -12.32
N ARG A 66 -12.00 8.28 -11.87
CA ARG A 66 -11.92 7.12 -12.78
C ARG A 66 -13.34 6.59 -13.08
N PRO A 67 -13.63 6.18 -14.34
CA PRO A 67 -14.90 5.55 -14.66
C PRO A 67 -15.07 4.29 -13.82
N ARG A 68 -16.26 4.15 -13.24
CA ARG A 68 -16.61 3.01 -12.38
C ARG A 68 -17.25 1.93 -13.25
N ASN A 69 -16.78 0.70 -13.12
CA ASN A 69 -17.55 -0.43 -13.62
C ASN A 69 -18.76 -0.61 -12.70
N PRO A 70 -19.99 -0.61 -13.23
CA PRO A 70 -21.17 -0.95 -12.44
C PRO A 70 -21.12 -2.44 -12.11
N GLY A 71 -20.63 -2.78 -10.93
CA GLY A 71 -20.77 -4.10 -10.30
C GLY A 71 -21.94 -4.11 -9.32
N GLU A 72 -22.65 -5.22 -9.25
CA GLU A 72 -24.11 -5.32 -9.06
C GLU A 72 -24.63 -5.75 -7.67
N VAL A 73 -25.97 -5.60 -7.58
CA VAL A 73 -27.06 -6.25 -6.81
C VAL A 73 -26.77 -6.90 -5.44
N ASP A 74 -27.67 -6.55 -4.51
CA ASP A 74 -27.80 -7.06 -3.15
C ASP A 74 -28.26 -8.53 -3.13
N LEU A 75 -27.37 -9.46 -2.78
CA LEU A 75 -27.76 -10.81 -2.35
C LEU A 75 -27.57 -10.95 -0.84
N PRO A 76 -28.53 -11.57 -0.12
CA PRO A 76 -28.44 -11.78 1.31
C PRO A 76 -27.31 -12.76 1.65
N GLY A 77 -26.53 -12.47 2.69
CA GLY A 77 -25.46 -13.33 3.20
C GLY A 77 -25.27 -13.12 4.71
N ARG A 78 -24.55 -14.03 5.37
CA ARG A 78 -24.31 -13.93 6.83
C ARG A 78 -23.62 -12.62 7.20
N SER A 79 -23.96 -12.05 8.34
CA SER A 79 -23.26 -10.88 8.89
C SER A 79 -21.95 -11.35 9.55
N VAL A 80 -20.82 -10.76 9.18
CA VAL A 80 -19.50 -11.03 9.78
C VAL A 80 -19.25 -10.02 10.89
N ALA A 81 -19.04 -10.51 12.11
CA ALA A 81 -18.80 -9.67 13.27
C ALA A 81 -17.40 -9.04 13.24
N SER A 82 -17.23 -7.86 13.85
CA SER A 82 -15.92 -7.22 13.99
C SER A 82 -14.90 -8.08 14.76
N GLY A 83 -15.37 -8.93 15.68
CA GLY A 83 -14.54 -9.91 16.39
C GLY A 83 -13.88 -10.90 15.42
N GLU A 84 -14.64 -11.48 14.48
CA GLU A 84 -14.10 -12.41 13.48
C GLU A 84 -13.05 -11.73 12.59
N ILE A 85 -13.29 -10.47 12.22
CA ILE A 85 -12.32 -9.68 11.43
C ILE A 85 -11.06 -9.41 12.27
N LYS A 86 -11.21 -9.06 13.55
CA LYS A 86 -10.09 -8.83 14.47
C LYS A 86 -9.24 -10.09 14.62
N ASP A 87 -9.86 -11.24 14.82
CA ASP A 87 -9.18 -12.53 14.97
C ASP A 87 -8.41 -12.89 13.69
N ALA A 88 -9.01 -12.63 12.51
CA ALA A 88 -8.33 -12.81 11.23
C ALA A 88 -7.10 -11.88 11.08
N ILE A 89 -7.19 -10.62 11.52
CA ILE A 89 -6.07 -9.67 11.50
C ILE A 89 -4.96 -10.14 12.46
N GLU A 90 -5.30 -10.56 13.67
CA GLU A 90 -4.33 -11.05 14.66
C GLU A 90 -3.59 -12.29 14.17
N HIS A 91 -4.31 -13.21 13.50
CA HIS A 91 -3.70 -14.37 12.88
C HIS A 91 -2.68 -13.96 11.80
N LEU A 92 -3.10 -13.09 10.87
CA LEU A 92 -2.26 -12.58 9.79
C LEU A 92 -1.03 -11.82 10.30
N ALA A 93 -1.11 -11.16 11.45
CA ALA A 93 0.01 -10.40 12.02
C ALA A 93 1.27 -11.25 12.23
N SER A 94 1.10 -12.56 12.47
CA SER A 94 2.18 -13.53 12.64
C SER A 94 2.67 -14.16 11.34
N GLU A 95 1.89 -14.07 10.25
CA GLU A 95 2.23 -14.69 8.98
C GLU A 95 3.38 -13.95 8.28
N PRO A 96 4.31 -14.68 7.64
CA PRO A 96 5.37 -14.08 6.85
C PRO A 96 4.77 -13.38 5.62
N VAL A 97 5.33 -12.23 5.27
CA VAL A 97 5.00 -11.54 4.02
C VAL A 97 6.09 -11.89 3.00
N PRO A 98 5.74 -12.45 1.83
CA PRO A 98 6.72 -12.76 0.79
C PRO A 98 7.52 -11.53 0.36
N VAL A 99 8.78 -11.75 -0.05
CA VAL A 99 9.62 -10.68 -0.59
C VAL A 99 9.05 -10.20 -1.94
N PRO A 100 9.31 -8.95 -2.36
CA PRO A 100 8.71 -8.38 -3.58
C PRO A 100 8.74 -9.32 -4.79
N ALA A 101 9.91 -9.88 -5.10
CA ALA A 101 10.14 -10.79 -6.22
C ALA A 101 9.23 -12.04 -6.26
N GLU A 102 8.74 -12.51 -5.11
CA GLU A 102 7.93 -13.74 -5.02
C GLU A 102 6.42 -13.45 -5.13
N ARG A 103 5.96 -12.24 -4.79
CA ARG A 103 4.52 -11.96 -4.58
C ARG A 103 3.70 -12.19 -5.84
N MET A 104 4.14 -11.62 -6.96
CA MET A 104 3.44 -11.75 -8.23
C MET A 104 3.50 -13.18 -8.79
N GLU A 105 4.59 -13.90 -8.52
CA GLU A 105 4.71 -15.31 -8.90
C GLU A 105 3.71 -16.16 -8.13
N LEU A 106 3.64 -16.00 -6.80
CA LEU A 106 2.67 -16.70 -5.95
C LEU A 106 1.24 -16.39 -6.37
N ILE A 107 0.88 -15.12 -6.59
CA ILE A 107 -0.47 -14.73 -7.05
C ILE A 107 -0.82 -15.43 -8.37
N ARG A 108 0.10 -15.43 -9.34
CA ARG A 108 -0.12 -16.07 -10.65
C ARG A 108 -0.30 -17.58 -10.53
N ALA A 109 0.54 -18.23 -9.72
CA ALA A 109 0.50 -19.67 -9.49
C ALA A 109 -0.81 -20.10 -8.79
N SER A 110 -1.30 -19.31 -7.84
CA SER A 110 -2.51 -19.61 -7.07
C SER A 110 -3.79 -19.51 -7.89
N LEU A 111 -3.92 -18.46 -8.72
CA LEU A 111 -5.16 -18.24 -9.47
C LEU A 111 -5.30 -19.22 -10.63
N ARG A 112 -4.19 -19.54 -11.32
CA ARG A 112 -4.10 -20.34 -12.57
C ARG A 112 -4.84 -19.73 -13.77
N GLU A 113 -6.07 -19.28 -13.57
CA GLU A 113 -6.98 -18.66 -14.52
C GLU A 113 -7.89 -17.65 -13.78
N GLY A 114 -8.76 -16.93 -14.50
CA GLY A 114 -9.69 -15.98 -13.87
C GLY A 114 -9.00 -14.72 -13.32
N PHE A 115 -7.87 -14.34 -13.93
CA PHE A 115 -7.11 -13.16 -13.55
C PHE A 115 -7.94 -11.88 -13.61
N PRO A 116 -7.89 -11.01 -12.59
CA PRO A 116 -8.53 -9.71 -12.68
C PRO A 116 -7.85 -8.84 -13.75
N ALA A 117 -8.62 -7.98 -14.43
CA ALA A 117 -8.12 -7.16 -15.54
C ALA A 117 -7.01 -6.16 -15.13
N ASN A 118 -6.85 -5.90 -13.83
CA ASN A 118 -5.84 -5.02 -13.27
C ASN A 118 -4.46 -5.69 -13.05
N MET A 119 -4.28 -6.95 -13.44
CA MET A 119 -3.01 -7.67 -13.29
C MET A 119 -1.79 -6.94 -13.89
N PRO A 120 -1.86 -6.33 -15.10
CA PRO A 120 -0.72 -5.60 -15.67
C PRO A 120 -0.32 -4.38 -14.82
N ALA A 121 -1.29 -3.59 -14.39
CA ALA A 121 -1.05 -2.43 -13.51
C ALA A 121 -0.50 -2.88 -12.14
N THR A 122 -1.01 -4.00 -11.62
CA THR A 122 -0.55 -4.60 -10.37
C THR A 122 0.91 -5.08 -10.46
N ALA A 123 1.33 -5.64 -11.59
CA ALA A 123 2.72 -6.04 -11.78
C ALA A 123 3.68 -4.84 -11.84
N ALA A 124 3.19 -3.67 -12.29
CA ALA A 124 4.04 -2.48 -12.48
C ALA A 124 4.54 -1.88 -11.15
N ILE A 125 3.86 -2.11 -10.03
CA ILE A 125 4.30 -1.60 -8.71
C ILE A 125 5.44 -2.42 -8.09
N ASP A 126 5.80 -3.56 -8.69
CA ASP A 126 6.90 -4.43 -8.26
C ASP A 126 8.24 -4.09 -8.96
N ALA A 127 8.29 -2.99 -9.71
CA ALA A 127 9.45 -2.59 -10.51
C ALA A 127 10.67 -2.09 -9.69
N GLY A 128 10.61 -2.13 -8.36
CA GLY A 128 11.67 -1.67 -7.47
C GLY A 128 11.66 -0.17 -7.18
N ALA A 129 12.78 0.35 -6.67
CA ALA A 129 12.94 1.78 -6.40
C ALA A 129 13.08 2.56 -7.72
N LEU A 130 12.37 3.69 -7.81
CA LEU A 130 12.50 4.62 -8.91
C LEU A 130 13.56 5.67 -8.57
N ASP A 131 14.64 5.72 -9.34
CA ASP A 131 15.59 6.82 -9.26
C ASP A 131 14.94 8.11 -9.76
N LEU A 132 15.07 9.18 -8.97
CA LEU A 132 14.54 10.50 -9.25
C LEU A 132 15.69 11.47 -9.58
N PRO A 133 15.45 12.47 -10.43
CA PRO A 133 16.46 13.46 -10.75
C PRO A 133 16.87 14.22 -9.49
N GLY A 134 18.11 14.70 -9.45
CA GLY A 134 18.65 15.48 -8.34
C GLY A 134 19.95 16.19 -8.71
N PRO A 135 20.47 17.06 -7.82
CA PRO A 135 21.77 17.66 -8.02
C PRO A 135 22.88 16.59 -7.96
N THR A 136 23.99 16.88 -8.62
CA THR A 136 25.20 16.08 -8.51
C THR A 136 25.65 15.94 -7.06
N GLY A 137 26.06 14.74 -6.65
CA GLY A 137 26.43 14.46 -5.26
C GLY A 137 25.26 14.04 -4.37
N GLU A 138 24.10 13.81 -4.96
CA GLU A 138 22.90 13.37 -4.27
C GLU A 138 22.29 12.16 -5.01
N SER A 139 21.88 11.14 -4.25
CA SER A 139 21.04 10.06 -4.76
C SER A 139 19.62 10.25 -4.22
N ASN A 140 18.64 10.26 -5.12
CA ASN A 140 17.22 10.38 -4.79
C ASN A 140 16.47 9.18 -5.33
N GLN A 141 15.76 8.50 -4.43
CA GLN A 141 14.98 7.31 -4.77
C GLN A 141 13.57 7.42 -4.21
N LEU A 142 12.61 6.91 -4.98
CA LEU A 142 11.22 6.73 -4.57
C LEU A 142 10.91 5.24 -4.53
N GLU A 143 10.57 4.76 -3.34
CA GLU A 143 10.16 3.37 -3.12
C GLU A 143 8.68 3.29 -2.80
N LEU A 144 8.06 2.19 -3.21
CA LEU A 144 6.72 1.81 -2.76
C LEU A 144 6.84 0.81 -1.61
N ARG A 145 6.18 1.11 -0.49
CA ARG A 145 6.13 0.29 0.71
C ARG A 145 4.69 -0.17 0.95
N PRO A 146 4.43 -1.33 1.56
CA PRO A 146 3.07 -1.71 1.94
C PRO A 146 2.48 -0.69 2.92
N LYS A 147 1.14 -0.54 2.88
CA LYS A 147 0.39 0.21 3.89
C LYS A 147 0.32 -0.54 5.21
N GLY A 148 0.07 -1.86 5.15
CA GLY A 148 -0.04 -2.73 6.32
C GLY A 148 -1.16 -3.75 6.15
N THR A 149 -2.21 -3.66 6.96
CA THR A 149 -3.37 -4.55 6.93
C THR A 149 -4.54 -3.91 6.17
N ILE A 150 -5.08 -4.62 5.18
CA ILE A 150 -6.13 -4.12 4.28
C ILE A 150 -7.37 -4.99 4.42
N LEU A 151 -8.51 -4.35 4.66
CA LEU A 151 -9.82 -5.01 4.61
C LEU A 151 -10.42 -4.84 3.21
N CYS A 152 -10.41 -5.90 2.41
CA CYS A 152 -11.08 -5.94 1.12
C CYS A 152 -12.51 -6.47 1.34
N ARG A 153 -13.52 -5.64 1.07
CA ARG A 153 -14.92 -6.01 1.30
C ARG A 153 -15.82 -5.60 0.16
N GLY A 154 -16.86 -6.38 -0.06
CA GLY A 154 -17.87 -6.08 -1.07
C GLY A 154 -18.84 -7.23 -1.22
N ARG A 155 -19.69 -7.11 -2.25
CA ARG A 155 -20.61 -8.18 -2.63
C ARG A 155 -20.17 -8.91 -3.91
N ASP A 156 -19.33 -8.26 -4.72
CA ASP A 156 -18.74 -8.83 -5.93
C ASP A 156 -17.37 -9.45 -5.62
N ALA A 157 -17.30 -10.77 -5.69
CA ALA A 157 -16.06 -11.52 -5.46
C ALA A 157 -14.95 -11.16 -6.46
N GLY A 158 -15.30 -10.84 -7.72
CA GLY A 158 -14.34 -10.42 -8.74
C GLY A 158 -13.74 -9.05 -8.40
N ALA A 159 -14.56 -8.12 -7.91
CA ALA A 159 -14.09 -6.83 -7.41
C ALA A 159 -13.18 -6.97 -6.18
N ILE A 160 -13.56 -7.82 -5.22
CA ILE A 160 -12.76 -8.09 -4.03
C ILE A 160 -11.45 -8.76 -4.42
N LEU A 161 -11.48 -9.73 -5.35
CA LEU A 161 -10.29 -10.38 -5.88
C LEU A 161 -9.35 -9.37 -6.55
N ALA A 162 -9.90 -8.48 -7.38
CA ALA A 162 -9.13 -7.42 -8.02
C ALA A 162 -8.42 -6.51 -7.00
N GLN A 163 -9.11 -6.14 -5.91
CA GLN A 163 -8.53 -5.31 -4.85
C GLN A 163 -7.54 -6.09 -3.96
N ALA A 164 -7.85 -7.33 -3.62
CA ALA A 164 -7.01 -8.21 -2.80
C ALA A 164 -5.68 -8.51 -3.50
N VAL A 165 -5.70 -8.80 -4.81
CA VAL A 165 -4.49 -9.04 -5.61
C VAL A 165 -3.57 -7.83 -5.62
N GLN A 166 -4.10 -6.62 -5.79
CA GLN A 166 -3.31 -5.38 -5.72
C GLN A 166 -2.69 -5.17 -4.33
N ALA A 167 -3.49 -5.39 -3.27
CA ALA A 167 -3.02 -5.27 -1.90
C ALA A 167 -1.90 -6.27 -1.59
N LEU A 168 -2.06 -7.54 -1.96
CA LEU A 168 -1.06 -8.60 -1.77
C LEU A 168 0.23 -8.32 -2.55
N ALA A 169 0.12 -7.88 -3.81
CA ALA A 169 1.28 -7.53 -4.63
C ALA A 169 2.10 -6.37 -4.02
N ALA A 170 1.41 -5.37 -3.45
CA ALA A 170 2.05 -4.28 -2.70
C ALA A 170 2.70 -4.74 -1.38
N GLY A 171 2.49 -6.00 -0.96
CA GLY A 171 3.06 -6.59 0.26
C GLY A 171 2.21 -6.38 1.50
N ASN A 172 0.92 -6.11 1.33
CA ASN A 172 -0.01 -5.96 2.45
C ASN A 172 -0.54 -7.30 2.93
N ARG A 173 -1.04 -7.32 4.17
CA ARG A 173 -1.88 -8.41 4.70
C ARG A 173 -3.32 -8.13 4.34
N VAL A 174 -4.09 -9.15 3.94
CA VAL A 174 -5.45 -8.96 3.44
C VAL A 174 -6.45 -9.77 4.25
N VAL A 175 -7.48 -9.11 4.77
CA VAL A 175 -8.72 -9.78 5.16
C VAL A 175 -9.74 -9.51 4.07
N ALA A 176 -10.18 -10.56 3.39
CA ALA A 176 -11.19 -10.50 2.34
C ALA A 176 -12.54 -10.95 2.91
N VAL A 177 -13.56 -10.10 2.85
CA VAL A 177 -14.93 -10.42 3.28
C VAL A 177 -15.86 -10.35 2.07
N SER A 178 -16.41 -11.50 1.67
CA SER A 178 -17.29 -11.62 0.50
C SER A 178 -18.47 -12.54 0.78
N GLY A 179 -19.66 -12.16 0.31
CA GLY A 179 -20.90 -12.93 0.52
C GLY A 179 -21.02 -14.18 -0.35
N THR A 180 -20.44 -14.16 -1.56
CA THR A 180 -20.46 -15.29 -2.51
C THR A 180 -19.14 -15.35 -3.29
N GLY A 181 -18.94 -16.38 -4.12
CA GLY A 181 -17.85 -16.41 -5.12
C GLY A 181 -16.44 -16.56 -4.55
N LEU A 182 -16.29 -17.24 -3.41
CA LEU A 182 -15.03 -17.31 -2.67
C LEU A 182 -13.92 -18.13 -3.32
N GLN A 183 -14.23 -19.01 -4.28
CA GLN A 183 -13.28 -19.99 -4.79
C GLN A 183 -11.94 -19.38 -5.25
N ALA A 184 -11.96 -18.25 -5.95
CA ALA A 184 -10.73 -17.59 -6.39
C ALA A 184 -9.95 -16.95 -5.22
N LEU A 185 -10.66 -16.39 -4.23
CA LEU A 185 -10.06 -15.84 -3.01
C LEU A 185 -9.48 -16.96 -2.12
N GLU A 186 -10.19 -18.08 -2.01
CA GLU A 186 -9.76 -19.26 -1.26
C GLU A 186 -8.51 -19.91 -1.86
N ARG A 187 -8.33 -19.88 -3.19
CA ARG A 187 -7.08 -20.32 -3.83
C ARG A 187 -5.87 -19.48 -3.44
N LEU A 188 -6.06 -18.19 -3.17
CA LEU A 188 -4.99 -17.33 -2.64
C LEU A 188 -4.68 -17.65 -1.17
N SER A 189 -5.71 -18.09 -0.42
CA SER A 189 -5.54 -18.56 0.96
C SER A 189 -4.77 -19.88 0.98
N GLY A 190 -3.69 -19.96 1.77
CA GLY A 190 -2.87 -21.17 1.86
C GLY A 190 -1.78 -21.31 0.78
N SER A 191 -1.60 -20.30 -0.08
CA SER A 191 -0.53 -20.29 -1.08
C SER A 191 0.74 -19.54 -0.64
N GLY A 192 0.95 -19.40 0.68
CA GLY A 192 2.02 -18.56 1.25
C GLY A 192 1.79 -17.05 1.13
N LEU A 193 0.62 -16.62 0.63
CA LEU A 193 0.19 -15.23 0.63
C LEU A 193 -0.55 -14.90 1.94
N PRO A 194 -0.33 -13.73 2.55
CA PRO A 194 -0.94 -13.36 3.83
C PRO A 194 -2.38 -12.86 3.63
N ILE A 195 -3.28 -13.78 3.30
CA ILE A 195 -4.71 -13.52 3.09
C ILE A 195 -5.58 -14.45 3.94
N ARG A 196 -6.60 -13.87 4.57
CA ARG A 196 -7.70 -14.61 5.21
C ARG A 196 -9.01 -14.23 4.56
N VAL A 197 -9.79 -15.25 4.22
CA VAL A 197 -11.09 -15.11 3.56
C VAL A 197 -12.18 -15.42 4.58
N LEU A 198 -13.15 -14.51 4.72
CA LEU A 198 -14.34 -14.67 5.55
C LEU A 198 -15.57 -14.60 4.65
N GLU A 199 -16.40 -15.63 4.70
CA GLU A 199 -17.69 -15.63 4.01
C GLU A 199 -18.66 -14.66 4.70
N GLY A 200 -19.43 -13.87 3.96
CA GLY A 200 -20.47 -13.00 4.49
C GLY A 200 -20.27 -11.52 4.16
N SER A 201 -20.96 -10.66 4.90
CA SER A 201 -20.96 -9.21 4.69
C SER A 201 -20.73 -8.44 5.99
N VAL A 202 -20.13 -7.27 5.87
CA VAL A 202 -19.86 -6.38 7.02
C VAL A 202 -20.96 -5.34 7.11
N GLU A 203 -21.92 -5.54 8.01
CA GLU A 203 -23.09 -4.67 8.14
C GLU A 203 -22.86 -3.51 9.13
N CYS A 204 -22.19 -3.77 10.25
CA CYS A 204 -21.97 -2.75 11.27
C CYS A 204 -20.68 -1.95 11.02
N HIS A 205 -20.78 -0.86 10.26
CA HIS A 205 -19.62 -0.01 9.94
C HIS A 205 -18.98 0.64 11.17
N ALA A 206 -19.76 1.01 12.19
CA ALA A 206 -19.25 1.61 13.42
C ALA A 206 -18.21 0.72 14.13
N SER A 207 -18.43 -0.59 14.11
CA SER A 207 -17.52 -1.57 14.71
C SER A 207 -16.17 -1.69 14.00
N LEU A 208 -16.07 -1.22 12.76
CA LEU A 208 -14.80 -1.14 12.02
C LEU A 208 -13.90 -0.03 12.55
N GLY A 209 -14.45 0.94 13.29
CA GLY A 209 -13.70 2.05 13.86
C GLY A 209 -12.60 1.62 14.84
N ALA A 210 -12.73 0.46 15.47
CA ALA A 210 -11.78 -0.05 16.46
C ALA A 210 -10.74 -1.04 15.89
N LEU A 211 -10.88 -1.46 14.63
CA LEU A 211 -10.01 -2.49 14.05
C LEU A 211 -8.62 -1.93 13.69
N PRO A 212 -7.54 -2.72 13.86
CA PRO A 212 -6.18 -2.35 13.45
C PRO A 212 -5.99 -2.55 11.95
N ILE A 213 -6.61 -1.68 11.15
CA ILE A 213 -6.57 -1.68 9.69
C ILE A 213 -5.94 -0.39 9.16
N ASP A 214 -5.17 -0.52 8.08
CA ASP A 214 -4.44 0.57 7.42
C ASP A 214 -5.11 1.04 6.13
N ALA A 215 -6.07 0.29 5.59
CA ALA A 215 -7.01 0.73 4.56
C ALA A 215 -8.25 -0.17 4.49
N ILE A 216 -9.34 0.36 3.93
CA ILE A 216 -10.49 -0.44 3.47
C ILE A 216 -10.60 -0.31 1.96
N ALA A 217 -10.73 -1.43 1.26
CA ALA A 217 -11.02 -1.47 -0.16
C ALA A 217 -12.44 -1.98 -0.39
N THR A 218 -13.25 -1.21 -1.12
CA THR A 218 -14.59 -1.63 -1.52
C THR A 218 -15.02 -0.97 -2.82
N ALA A 219 -15.47 -1.77 -3.79
CA ALA A 219 -16.06 -1.28 -5.03
C ALA A 219 -17.54 -0.88 -4.88
N ALA A 220 -18.05 -0.74 -3.65
CA ALA A 220 -19.44 -0.41 -3.38
C ALA A 220 -19.85 0.93 -4.02
N LYS A 221 -21.11 0.98 -4.46
CA LYS A 221 -21.75 2.17 -5.02
C LYS A 221 -21.77 3.31 -3.98
N PRO A 222 -21.89 4.56 -4.44
CA PRO A 222 -22.04 5.73 -3.58
C PRO A 222 -23.44 5.75 -2.96
N ASP A 223 -23.70 4.86 -2.02
CA ASP A 223 -24.97 4.73 -1.31
C ASP A 223 -24.83 5.11 0.17
N ASP A 224 -25.93 5.00 0.91
CA ASP A 224 -25.97 5.26 2.35
C ASP A 224 -25.01 4.36 3.12
N SER A 225 -24.85 3.10 2.70
CA SER A 225 -23.89 2.17 3.33
C SER A 225 -22.45 2.70 3.23
N ARG A 226 -22.06 3.23 2.06
CA ARG A 226 -20.73 3.83 1.88
C ARG A 226 -20.59 5.16 2.61
N LEU A 227 -21.66 5.94 2.73
CA LEU A 227 -21.67 7.16 3.54
C LEU A 227 -21.46 6.85 5.03
N GLU A 228 -22.18 5.86 5.57
CA GLU A 228 -22.03 5.42 6.95
C GLU A 228 -20.64 4.85 7.23
N LEU A 229 -20.05 4.10 6.27
CA LEU A 229 -18.65 3.69 6.35
C LEU A 229 -17.70 4.88 6.45
N ARG A 230 -17.88 5.90 5.62
CA ARG A 230 -17.04 7.11 5.67
C ARG A 230 -17.17 7.84 6.99
N LYS A 231 -18.38 7.97 7.54
CA LYS A 231 -18.61 8.55 8.87
C LYS A 231 -17.91 7.75 9.97
N ALA A 232 -18.04 6.42 9.95
CA ALA A 232 -17.39 5.54 10.91
C ALA A 232 -15.86 5.64 10.85
N LEU A 233 -15.27 5.69 9.65
CA LEU A 233 -13.83 5.87 9.47
C LEU A 233 -13.35 7.27 9.91
N ALA A 234 -14.12 8.31 9.62
CA ALA A 234 -13.78 9.68 9.99
C ALA A 234 -13.86 9.93 11.51
N ALA A 235 -14.68 9.16 12.23
CA ALA A 235 -14.80 9.22 13.68
C ALA A 235 -13.68 8.47 14.43
N ARG A 236 -12.77 7.80 13.71
CA ARG A 236 -11.66 7.06 14.33
C ARG A 236 -10.61 8.00 14.91
N ASP A 237 -10.08 7.62 16.07
CA ASP A 237 -8.84 8.19 16.56
C ASP A 237 -7.65 7.64 15.77
N GLY A 238 -6.57 8.44 15.71
CA GLY A 238 -5.32 8.05 15.08
C GLY A 238 -5.23 8.41 13.59
N PRO A 239 -4.45 7.64 12.80
CA PRO A 239 -4.30 7.89 11.38
C PRO A 239 -5.62 7.82 10.60
N ILE A 240 -5.76 8.67 9.59
CA ILE A 240 -6.87 8.58 8.64
C ILE A 240 -6.72 7.28 7.85
N VAL A 241 -7.70 6.38 7.98
CA VAL A 241 -7.76 5.12 7.23
C VAL A 241 -8.33 5.40 5.83
N PRO A 242 -7.56 5.24 4.75
CA PRO A 242 -8.03 5.46 3.39
C PRO A 242 -9.11 4.44 2.99
N LEU A 243 -10.12 4.95 2.29
CA LEU A 243 -11.14 4.14 1.61
C LEU A 243 -10.81 4.09 0.12
N VAL A 244 -10.34 2.93 -0.35
CA VAL A 244 -10.02 2.64 -1.76
C VAL A 244 -11.28 2.14 -2.45
N THR A 245 -11.74 2.86 -3.46
CA THR A 245 -12.99 2.54 -4.18
C THR A 245 -12.77 2.06 -5.60
N GLU A 246 -11.56 2.23 -6.10
CA GLU A 246 -11.11 1.94 -7.43
C GLU A 246 -10.78 0.44 -7.54
N LEU A 247 -11.15 -0.17 -8.68
CA LEU A 247 -10.82 -1.57 -8.99
C LEU A 247 -9.41 -1.72 -9.55
N ASN A 248 -8.88 -0.64 -10.14
CA ASN A 248 -7.55 -0.62 -10.75
C ASN A 248 -6.84 0.65 -10.28
N ASP A 249 -6.21 0.57 -9.11
CA ASP A 249 -5.35 1.61 -8.55
C ASP A 249 -4.32 1.01 -7.57
N PRO A 250 -3.29 0.31 -8.08
CA PRO A 250 -2.36 -0.43 -7.24
C PRO A 250 -1.58 0.48 -6.28
N ILE A 251 -1.34 1.73 -6.66
CA ILE A 251 -0.68 2.75 -5.82
C ILE A 251 -1.50 3.07 -4.57
N ALA A 252 -2.82 2.95 -4.61
CA ALA A 252 -3.67 3.18 -3.43
C ALA A 252 -3.40 2.19 -2.29
N PHE A 253 -2.70 1.08 -2.55
CA PHE A 253 -2.30 0.08 -1.57
C PHE A 253 -0.84 0.25 -1.09
N CYS A 254 -0.16 1.32 -1.53
CA CYS A 254 1.22 1.61 -1.21
C CYS A 254 1.35 2.89 -0.37
N ASN A 255 2.39 2.93 0.45
CA ASN A 255 2.97 4.15 1.01
C ASN A 255 4.24 4.47 0.22
N GLU A 256 4.31 5.67 -0.33
CA GLU A 256 5.53 6.12 -0.98
C GLU A 256 6.58 6.51 0.06
N ARG A 257 7.84 6.18 -0.21
CA ARG A 257 9.00 6.56 0.60
C ARG A 257 10.07 7.19 -0.28
N SER A 258 10.39 8.44 0.00
CA SER A 258 11.51 9.13 -0.63
C SER A 258 12.76 8.96 0.23
N ILE A 259 13.86 8.54 -0.38
CA ILE A 259 15.18 8.39 0.24
C ILE A 259 16.14 9.31 -0.50
N CYS A 260 16.77 10.20 0.25
CA CYS A 260 17.71 11.17 -0.27
C CYS A 260 19.04 11.02 0.47
N ILE A 261 20.11 10.68 -0.26
CA ILE A 261 21.43 10.39 0.30
C ILE A 261 22.42 11.42 -0.25
N ASP A 262 23.11 12.13 0.63
CA ASP A 262 24.30 12.88 0.27
C ASP A 262 25.46 11.90 0.03
N THR A 263 25.83 11.73 -1.24
CA THR A 263 26.92 10.83 -1.67
C THR A 263 28.30 11.49 -1.56
N THR A 264 28.36 12.78 -1.23
CA THR A 264 29.60 13.56 -1.04
C THR A 264 30.03 13.69 0.41
N ALA A 265 29.28 13.13 1.36
CA ALA A 265 29.55 13.21 2.79
C ALA A 265 30.93 12.65 3.24
N SER A 266 31.63 11.93 2.35
CA SER A 266 33.02 11.48 2.52
C SER A 266 34.07 12.54 2.18
N GLY A 267 33.68 13.67 1.59
CA GLY A 267 34.57 14.78 1.19
C GLY A 267 34.84 14.89 -0.31
N GLY A 268 34.13 14.17 -1.16
CA GLY A 268 34.28 14.24 -2.63
C GLY A 268 33.19 13.47 -3.37
N ASN A 269 33.07 13.67 -4.69
CA ASN A 269 32.09 12.97 -5.53
C ASN A 269 32.79 11.94 -6.42
N ALA A 270 32.64 10.65 -6.09
CA ALA A 270 33.26 9.57 -6.82
C ALA A 270 32.79 9.45 -8.29
N ALA A 271 31.53 9.80 -8.59
CA ALA A 271 31.00 9.75 -9.95
C ALA A 271 31.70 10.78 -10.85
N LEU A 272 31.89 12.01 -10.35
CA LEU A 272 32.62 13.05 -11.09
C LEU A 272 34.10 12.71 -11.30
N LEU A 273 34.72 12.00 -10.36
CA LEU A 273 36.10 11.53 -10.53
C LEU A 273 36.21 10.48 -11.64
N ALA A 274 35.24 9.57 -11.73
CA ALA A 274 35.21 8.55 -12.79
C ALA A 274 34.91 9.14 -14.18
N GLU A 275 34.10 10.20 -14.27
CA GLU A 275 33.84 10.92 -15.52
C GLU A 275 35.03 11.79 -15.98
N SER A 276 35.98 12.07 -15.08
CA SER A 276 37.18 12.86 -15.39
C SER A 276 38.38 12.04 -15.87
N ASP A 277 38.30 10.70 -15.84
CA ASP A 277 39.32 9.83 -16.44
C ASP A 277 39.06 9.73 -17.97
N PRO A 278 40.01 10.17 -18.82
CA PRO A 278 39.86 10.26 -20.28
C PRO A 278 39.82 8.92 -21.03
#